data_AF-A0AAD8JAJ4-F1
#
_entry.id   AF-A0AAD8JAJ4-F1
#
_cell.length_a   1.000
_cell.length_b   1.000
_cell.length_c   1.000
_cell.angle_alpha   90.00
_cell.angle_beta   90.00
_cell.angle_gamma   90.00
#
_symmetry.space_group_name_H-M   'P 1'
#
loop_
_entity.id
_entity.type
_entity.pdbx_description
1 polymer ?
#
loop_
_entity_poly.entity_id
_entity_poly.type
_entity_poly.pdbx_seq_one_letter_code
_entity_poly.pdbx_strand_id
1 'polypeptide(L)'
;MSVSLTVMSLNLLDDQPEDSPNSWTKRRDLCVSVITSYSPIILCTQQGLISQLEYFRQSLPDYDHFGISRKGSDDTSDEHCTILYDKEKVELLEGGTFWLSESPSVPGSMSWGCEVPSVATWAVPTKRS
;
A
#
# COMPACT_ATOMS: atom_id res chain seq x y z
N MET A 1 -26.13 -7.05 -13.60
CA MET A 1 -25.29 -7.91 -12.74
C MET A 1 -24.71 -7.04 -11.63
N SER A 2 -24.88 -7.42 -10.37
CA SER A 2 -24.20 -6.76 -9.25
C SER A 2 -22.73 -7.17 -9.27
N VAL A 3 -21.82 -6.21 -9.38
CA VAL A 3 -20.39 -6.48 -9.16
C VAL A 3 -20.17 -6.42 -7.64
N SER A 4 -19.83 -7.56 -7.03
CA SER A 4 -19.44 -7.60 -5.62
C SER A 4 -18.00 -7.15 -5.51
N LEU A 5 -17.75 -6.04 -4.81
CA LEU A 5 -16.42 -5.52 -4.55
C LEU A 5 -16.01 -5.87 -3.11
N THR A 6 -14.95 -6.66 -2.95
CA THR A 6 -14.34 -6.89 -1.64
C THR A 6 -13.14 -5.97 -1.48
N VAL A 7 -13.11 -5.25 -0.36
CA VAL A 7 -12.05 -4.29 -0.04
C VAL A 7 -11.46 -4.59 1.33
N MET A 8 -10.16 -4.33 1.50
CA MET A 8 -9.44 -4.48 2.76
C MET A 8 -8.57 -3.25 3.00
N SER A 9 -8.50 -2.80 4.26
CA SER A 9 -7.45 -1.87 4.71
C SER A 9 -6.60 -2.58 5.75
N LEU A 10 -5.27 -2.54 5.58
CA LEU A 10 -4.32 -3.23 6.45
C LEU A 10 -3.08 -2.38 6.71
N ASN A 11 -2.91 -1.89 7.93
CA ASN A 11 -1.64 -1.30 8.35
C ASN A 11 -0.62 -2.43 8.61
N LEU A 12 0.55 -2.34 7.97
CA LEU A 12 1.59 -3.38 8.04
C LEU A 12 2.45 -3.30 9.29
N LEU A 13 2.41 -2.16 10.00
CA LEU A 13 3.33 -1.78 11.05
C LEU A 13 4.78 -1.70 10.54
N ASP A 14 5.53 -0.71 11.01
CA ASP A 14 6.95 -0.60 10.73
C ASP A 14 7.73 -1.87 11.12
N ASP A 15 8.88 -2.05 10.48
CA ASP A 15 9.72 -3.19 10.84
C ASP A 15 10.37 -2.94 12.22
N GLN A 16 10.18 -3.91 13.10
CA GLN A 16 10.73 -3.89 14.45
C GLN A 16 12.02 -4.71 14.47
N PRO A 17 12.94 -4.46 15.43
CA PRO A 17 14.17 -5.24 15.58
C PRO A 17 13.93 -6.75 15.53
N GLU A 18 14.87 -7.51 14.96
CA GLU A 18 14.69 -8.94 14.66
C GLU A 18 14.33 -9.81 15.88
N ASP A 19 14.84 -9.43 17.05
CA ASP A 19 14.57 -10.06 18.34
C ASP A 19 13.14 -9.79 18.86
N SER A 20 12.50 -8.70 18.41
CA SER A 20 11.11 -8.36 18.75
C SER A 20 10.15 -9.48 18.33
N PRO A 21 9.13 -9.83 19.14
CA PRO A 21 8.07 -10.74 18.71
C PRO A 21 7.25 -10.16 17.54
N ASN A 22 7.30 -8.85 17.34
CA ASN A 22 6.59 -8.14 16.28
C ASN A 22 7.49 -7.77 15.08
N SER A 23 8.68 -8.38 14.94
CA SER A 23 9.52 -8.18 13.77
C SER A 23 8.80 -8.58 12.49
N TRP A 24 9.12 -7.92 11.36
CA TRP A 24 8.48 -8.23 10.08
C TRP A 24 8.68 -9.68 9.68
N THR A 25 9.88 -10.23 9.90
CA THR A 25 10.21 -11.62 9.56
C THR A 25 9.29 -12.64 10.22
N LYS A 26 8.80 -12.36 11.43
CA LYS A 26 7.86 -13.22 12.17
C LYS A 26 6.39 -13.01 11.76
N ARG A 27 6.05 -11.87 11.17
CA ARG A 27 4.66 -11.50 10.82
C ARG A 27 4.33 -11.63 9.34
N ARG A 28 5.31 -11.55 8.44
CA ARG A 28 5.10 -11.46 6.99
C ARG A 28 4.23 -12.59 6.41
N ASP A 29 4.42 -13.82 6.87
CA ASP A 29 3.67 -14.99 6.41
C ASP A 29 2.23 -15.00 6.93
N LEU A 30 2.01 -14.48 8.14
CA LEU A 30 0.67 -14.29 8.70
C LEU A 30 -0.09 -13.21 7.92
N CYS A 31 0.57 -12.10 7.56
CA CYS A 31 -0.05 -11.07 6.73
C CYS A 31 -0.49 -11.62 5.37
N VAL A 32 0.38 -12.36 4.68
CA VAL A 32 0.04 -13.04 3.41
C VAL A 32 -1.12 -14.01 3.61
N SER A 33 -1.10 -14.80 4.68
CA SER A 33 -2.16 -15.77 4.99
C SER A 33 -3.52 -15.09 5.21
N VAL A 34 -3.55 -13.92 5.88
CA VAL A 34 -4.77 -13.13 6.07
C VAL A 34 -5.27 -12.58 4.72
N ILE A 35 -4.39 -11.96 3.92
CA ILE A 35 -4.75 -11.38 2.62
C ILE A 35 -5.32 -12.46 1.68
N THR A 36 -4.65 -13.62 1.59
CA THR A 36 -5.09 -14.73 0.74
C THR A 36 -6.40 -15.36 1.22
N SER A 37 -6.61 -15.49 2.53
CA SER A 37 -7.84 -16.06 3.09
C SER A 37 -9.08 -15.22 2.79
N TYR A 38 -8.95 -13.89 2.79
CA TYR A 38 -10.07 -12.99 2.48
C TYR A 38 -10.18 -12.65 0.99
N SER A 39 -9.09 -12.80 0.21
CA SER A 39 -9.03 -12.54 -1.23
C SER A 39 -9.71 -11.21 -1.64
N PRO A 40 -9.28 -10.06 -1.07
CA PRO A 40 -9.87 -8.76 -1.42
C PRO A 40 -9.58 -8.40 -2.89
N ILE A 41 -10.55 -7.84 -3.61
CA ILE A 41 -10.28 -7.29 -4.95
C ILE A 41 -9.34 -6.08 -4.85
N ILE A 42 -9.51 -5.25 -3.80
CA ILE A 42 -8.68 -4.08 -3.53
C ILE A 42 -8.19 -4.15 -2.08
N LEU A 43 -6.89 -4.03 -1.88
CA LEU A 43 -6.22 -3.96 -0.58
C LEU A 43 -5.43 -2.66 -0.47
N CYS A 44 -5.75 -1.82 0.52
CA CYS A 44 -5.01 -0.60 0.82
C CYS A 44 -4.12 -0.83 2.04
N THR A 45 -2.81 -0.66 1.88
CA THR A 45 -1.85 -0.78 2.99
C THR A 45 -1.42 0.58 3.53
N GLN A 46 -0.98 0.59 4.78
CA GLN A 46 -0.35 1.74 5.43
C GLN A 46 0.96 1.30 6.08
N GLN A 47 1.87 2.25 6.29
CA GLN A 47 3.22 2.04 6.85
C GLN A 47 4.05 1.00 6.09
N GLY A 48 3.76 0.77 4.80
CA GLY A 48 4.46 -0.22 4.01
C GLY A 48 5.87 0.25 3.67
N LEU A 49 6.89 -0.38 4.26
CA LEU A 49 8.26 -0.21 3.82
C LEU A 49 8.50 -0.97 2.51
N ILE A 50 9.45 -0.51 1.69
CA ILE A 50 9.72 -1.13 0.38
C ILE A 50 10.04 -2.63 0.50
N SER A 51 10.78 -3.05 1.54
CA SER A 51 11.10 -4.46 1.80
C SER A 51 9.86 -5.32 2.09
N GLN A 52 8.86 -4.75 2.80
CA GLN A 52 7.60 -5.42 3.10
C GLN A 52 6.74 -5.54 1.84
N LEU A 53 6.71 -4.48 1.02
CA LEU A 53 5.97 -4.46 -0.24
C LEU A 53 6.58 -5.40 -1.29
N GLU A 54 7.91 -5.49 -1.38
CA GLU A 54 8.60 -6.47 -2.23
C GLU A 54 8.28 -7.90 -1.81
N TYR A 55 8.17 -8.16 -0.50
CA TYR A 55 7.72 -9.47 -0.03
C TYR A 55 6.31 -9.79 -0.53
N PHE A 56 5.38 -8.82 -0.46
CA PHE A 56 4.04 -9.00 -1.00
C PHE A 56 4.03 -9.18 -2.53
N ARG A 57 4.86 -8.44 -3.29
CA ARG A 57 5.00 -8.65 -4.74
C ARG A 57 5.40 -10.08 -5.08
N GLN A 58 6.25 -10.69 -4.26
CA GLN A 58 6.70 -12.08 -4.44
C GLN A 58 5.65 -13.10 -3.99
N SER A 59 4.97 -12.84 -2.87
CA SER A 59 4.03 -13.78 -2.25
C SER A 59 2.58 -13.68 -2.79
N LEU A 60 2.22 -12.58 -3.43
CA LEU A 60 0.88 -12.30 -3.97
C LEU A 60 0.96 -11.98 -5.48
N PRO A 61 1.42 -12.92 -6.33
CA PRO A 61 1.71 -12.65 -7.74
C PRO A 61 0.48 -12.23 -8.57
N ASP A 62 -0.73 -12.51 -8.08
CA ASP A 62 -2.00 -12.13 -8.71
C ASP A 62 -2.39 -10.66 -8.46
N TYR A 63 -1.66 -9.97 -7.58
CA TYR A 63 -1.90 -8.56 -7.27
C TYR A 63 -0.87 -7.67 -7.95
N ASP A 64 -1.36 -6.60 -8.58
CA ASP A 64 -0.52 -5.47 -8.96
C ASP A 64 -0.50 -4.44 -7.83
N HIS A 65 0.52 -3.58 -7.81
CA HIS A 65 0.78 -2.62 -6.74
C HIS A 65 0.86 -1.20 -7.31
N PHE A 66 0.16 -0.26 -6.68
CA PHE A 66 0.12 1.14 -7.06
C PHE A 66 0.37 2.07 -5.86
N GLY A 67 1.17 3.10 -6.06
CA GLY A 67 1.54 4.09 -5.05
C GLY A 67 3.05 4.32 -4.99
N ILE A 68 3.43 5.48 -4.44
CA ILE A 68 4.83 5.88 -4.24
C ILE A 68 5.11 6.11 -2.75
N SER A 69 6.39 6.24 -2.40
CA SER A 69 6.79 6.54 -1.04
C SER A 69 6.32 7.93 -0.64
N ARG A 70 6.12 8.15 0.66
CA ARG A 70 5.83 9.46 1.24
C ARG A 70 6.94 10.49 1.03
N LYS A 71 8.12 10.10 0.55
CA LYS A 71 9.18 11.03 0.13
C LYS A 71 9.19 11.35 -1.37
N GLY A 72 8.41 10.63 -2.19
CA GLY A 72 8.32 10.83 -3.64
C GLY A 72 8.64 9.57 -4.43
N SER A 73 8.65 9.70 -5.76
CA SER A 73 9.03 8.61 -6.67
C SER A 73 10.53 8.30 -6.65
N ASP A 74 11.35 9.30 -6.37
CA ASP A 74 12.81 9.22 -6.49
C ASP A 74 13.49 8.71 -5.20
N ASP A 75 12.75 8.70 -4.09
CA ASP A 75 13.21 8.20 -2.79
C ASP A 75 12.18 7.21 -2.23
N THR A 76 12.51 5.92 -2.32
CA THR A 76 11.69 4.80 -1.82
C THR A 76 12.05 4.35 -0.40
N SER A 77 12.92 5.10 0.30
CA SER A 77 13.45 4.71 1.61
C SER A 77 12.44 4.74 2.76
N ASP A 78 11.25 5.29 2.51
CA ASP A 78 10.26 5.58 3.55
C ASP A 78 8.90 4.93 3.25
N GLU A 79 7.96 5.04 4.19
CA GLU A 79 6.64 4.40 4.17
C GLU A 79 5.81 4.75 2.92
N HIS A 80 4.97 3.80 2.52
CA HIS A 80 4.01 3.94 1.43
C HIS A 80 2.58 3.70 1.92
N CYS A 81 1.63 4.33 1.23
CA CYS A 81 0.22 3.93 1.24
C CYS A 81 -0.09 3.23 -0.08
N THR A 82 0.20 1.93 -0.15
CA THR A 82 0.13 1.17 -1.41
C THR A 82 -1.26 0.57 -1.60
N ILE A 83 -1.81 0.70 -2.80
CA ILE A 83 -3.01 -0.01 -3.23
C ILE A 83 -2.56 -1.25 -3.98
N LEU A 84 -2.91 -2.42 -3.47
CA LEU A 84 -2.79 -3.70 -4.15
C LEU A 84 -4.16 -4.03 -4.76
N TYR A 85 -4.18 -4.54 -5.99
CA TYR A 85 -5.43 -4.94 -6.64
C TYR A 85 -5.27 -6.24 -7.43
N ASP A 86 -6.30 -7.08 -7.39
CA ASP A 86 -6.36 -8.33 -8.15
C ASP A 86 -6.44 -8.03 -9.65
N LYS A 87 -5.33 -8.28 -10.35
CA LYS A 87 -5.16 -7.89 -11.76
C LYS A 87 -6.01 -8.72 -12.72
N GLU A 88 -6.59 -9.83 -12.28
CA GLU A 88 -7.53 -10.62 -13.09
C GLU A 88 -8.95 -10.04 -13.04
N LYS A 89 -9.28 -9.29 -11.97
CA LYS A 89 -10.63 -8.75 -11.75
C LYS A 89 -10.75 -7.27 -12.14
N VAL A 90 -9.69 -6.49 -11.92
CA VAL A 90 -9.70 -5.05 -12.19
C VAL A 90 -8.40 -4.60 -12.88
N GLU A 91 -8.50 -3.48 -13.57
CA GLU A 91 -7.36 -2.73 -14.08
C GLU A 91 -7.46 -1.25 -13.66
N LEU A 92 -6.33 -0.58 -13.51
CA LEU A 92 -6.25 0.80 -13.05
C LEU A 92 -6.27 1.76 -14.25
N LEU A 93 -7.28 2.64 -14.32
CA LEU A 93 -7.41 3.62 -15.40
C LEU A 93 -6.61 4.89 -15.10
N GLU A 94 -6.69 5.35 -13.86
CA GLU A 94 -6.04 6.55 -13.38
C GLU A 94 -5.69 6.38 -11.92
N GLY A 95 -4.67 7.08 -11.45
CA GLY A 95 -4.33 7.14 -10.06
C GLY A 95 -3.24 8.16 -9.80
N GLY A 96 -3.02 8.44 -8.52
CA GLY A 96 -1.92 9.29 -8.10
C GLY A 96 -1.68 9.20 -6.60
N THR A 97 -0.60 9.84 -6.19
CA THR A 97 -0.29 10.08 -4.78
C THR A 97 -0.09 11.57 -4.59
N PHE A 98 -0.70 12.15 -3.56
CA PHE A 98 -0.50 13.53 -3.17
C PHE A 98 -0.21 13.64 -1.68
N TRP A 99 0.44 14.73 -1.29
CA TRP A 99 0.80 15.00 0.09
C TRP A 99 -0.33 15.72 0.81
N LEU A 100 -0.60 15.29 2.04
CA LEU A 100 -1.55 15.94 2.93
C LEU A 100 -0.89 17.17 3.52
N SER A 101 -0.84 18.25 2.74
CA SER A 101 -0.18 19.51 3.06
C SER A 101 -0.83 20.69 2.32
N GLU A 102 -0.39 21.91 2.60
CA GLU A 102 -0.75 23.10 1.81
C GLU A 102 -0.14 23.10 0.39
N SER A 103 0.77 22.17 0.10
CA SER A 103 1.39 21.99 -1.22
C SER A 103 1.31 20.52 -1.68
N PRO A 104 0.10 19.99 -2.00
CA PRO A 104 -0.11 18.55 -2.21
C PRO A 104 0.67 17.94 -3.38
N SER A 105 1.16 18.74 -4.31
CA SER A 105 1.95 18.32 -5.46
C SER A 105 3.47 18.30 -5.20
N VAL A 106 3.92 18.75 -4.02
CA VAL A 106 5.34 18.83 -3.67
C VAL A 106 5.72 17.62 -2.83
N PRO A 107 6.62 16.74 -3.33
CA PRO A 107 7.09 15.58 -2.58
C PRO A 107 7.68 15.93 -1.22
N GLY A 108 7.27 15.19 -0.19
CA GLY A 108 7.73 15.38 1.19
C GLY A 108 7.21 16.65 1.87
N SER A 109 6.24 17.37 1.28
CA SER A 109 5.67 18.56 1.90
C SER A 109 4.91 18.21 3.20
N MET A 110 5.02 19.12 4.17
CA MET A 110 4.42 18.99 5.51
C MET A 110 3.69 20.28 5.86
N SER A 111 2.61 20.17 6.62
CA SER A 111 1.83 21.32 7.10
C SER A 111 1.23 21.02 8.46
N TRP A 112 0.63 22.03 9.10
CA TRP A 112 -0.12 21.89 10.36
C TRP A 112 0.65 21.24 11.52
N GLY A 113 1.99 21.36 11.52
CA GLY A 113 2.84 20.83 12.59
C GLY A 113 3.12 19.33 12.52
N CYS A 114 2.90 18.68 11.38
CA CYS A 114 3.27 17.27 11.20
C CYS A 114 4.79 17.06 11.32
N GLU A 115 5.19 15.99 12.02
CA GLU A 115 6.61 15.61 12.19
C GLU A 115 7.16 14.82 10.99
N VAL A 116 6.27 14.16 10.24
CA VAL A 116 6.58 13.39 9.04
C VAL A 116 5.60 13.71 7.92
N PRO A 117 6.03 13.64 6.64
CA PRO A 117 5.11 13.78 5.51
C PRO A 117 4.01 12.73 5.57
N SER A 118 2.78 13.12 5.24
CA SER A 118 1.65 12.20 5.11
C SER A 118 1.15 12.23 3.68
N VAL A 119 0.77 11.08 3.14
CA VAL A 119 0.31 10.94 1.76
C VAL A 119 -1.05 10.26 1.67
N ALA A 120 -1.78 10.56 0.60
CA ALA A 120 -2.92 9.79 0.15
C ALA A 120 -2.65 9.28 -1.26
N THR A 121 -2.80 7.97 -1.45
CA THR A 121 -2.78 7.32 -2.76
C THR A 121 -4.21 6.99 -3.16
N TRP A 122 -4.58 7.30 -4.38
CA TRP A 122 -5.91 7.03 -4.93
C TRP A 122 -5.80 6.36 -6.30
N ALA A 123 -6.81 5.58 -6.65
CA ALA A 123 -6.92 4.89 -7.93
C ALA A 123 -8.37 4.87 -8.40
N VAL A 124 -8.57 4.90 -9.71
CA VAL A 124 -9.85 4.69 -10.39
C VAL A 124 -9.76 3.33 -11.09
N PRO A 125 -10.23 2.25 -10.44
CA PRO A 125 -10.25 0.93 -11.05
C PRO A 125 -11.48 0.75 -11.94
N THR A 126 -11.31 -0.02 -13.01
CA THR A 126 -12.42 -0.56 -13.81
C THR A 126 -12.39 -2.08 -13.78
N LYS A 127 -13.54 -2.69 -14.02
CA LYS A 127 -13.64 -4.15 -14.16
C LYS A 127 -12.89 -4.59 -15.42
N ARG A 128 -12.07 -5.62 -15.29
CA ARG A 128 -11.40 -6.26 -16.44
C ARG A 128 -12.42 -7.08 -17.25
N SER A 129 -12.33 -6.96 -18.58
CA SER A 129 -13.28 -7.57 -19.53
C SER A 129 -13.00 -9.03 -19.79
#